data_AF-A0A671FBL2-F1
#
_entry.id   AF-A0A671FBL2-F1
#
_cell.length_a   1.000
_cell.length_b   1.000
_cell.length_c   1.000
_cell.angle_alpha   90.00
_cell.angle_beta   90.00
_cell.angle_gamma   90.00
#
_symmetry.space_group_name_H-M   'P 1'
#
loop_
_entity.id
_entity.type
_entity.pdbx_description
1 polymer ?
#
loop_
_entity_poly.entity_id
_entity_poly.type
_entity_poly.pdbx_seq_one_letter_code
_entity_poly.pdbx_strand_id
1 'polypeptide(L)'
;MELWRQLRQAGLVPPGLGPPPRALRGIPPGRGAGQSLMSPGADTKDARESLLCIWEELENLRRVDVQLLGQLCSLGLEIGALREELVAFLEEEEEIIEEEKEDEELEGTQEEGHLGGSCPAPCLRLPDFEMTI
;
A
#
# COMPACT_ATOMS: atom_id res chain seq x y z
N MET A 1 -5.36 -14.94 10.32
CA MET A 1 -4.00 -15.33 9.89
C MET A 1 -3.85 -15.48 8.38
N GLU A 2 -4.92 -15.61 7.59
CA GLU A 2 -4.81 -15.76 6.13
C GLU A 2 -4.30 -14.51 5.41
N LEU A 3 -4.83 -13.32 5.74
CA LEU A 3 -4.38 -12.05 5.15
C LEU A 3 -2.86 -11.82 5.34
N TRP A 4 -2.32 -12.17 6.50
CA TRP A 4 -0.87 -12.10 6.74
C TRP A 4 -0.08 -13.04 5.81
N ARG A 5 -0.61 -14.24 5.54
CA ARG A 5 0.02 -15.19 4.61
C ARG A 5 0.03 -14.61 3.19
N GLN A 6 -1.09 -14.03 2.76
CA GLN A 6 -1.23 -13.38 1.45
C GLN A 6 -0.24 -12.22 1.31
N LEU A 7 -0.21 -11.31 2.29
CA LEU A 7 0.74 -10.18 2.31
C LEU A 7 2.19 -10.65 2.17
N ARG A 8 2.54 -11.76 2.84
CA ARG A 8 3.86 -12.37 2.75
C ARG A 8 4.15 -12.98 1.39
N GLN A 9 3.18 -13.67 0.80
CA GLN A 9 3.32 -14.27 -0.54
C GLN A 9 3.48 -13.21 -1.62
N ALA A 10 2.81 -12.07 -1.45
CA ALA A 10 2.96 -10.90 -2.31
C ALA A 10 4.29 -10.14 -2.09
N GLY A 11 5.13 -10.55 -1.14
CA GLY A 11 6.38 -9.84 -0.84
C GLY A 11 6.18 -8.45 -0.21
N LEU A 12 4.96 -8.12 0.23
CA LEU A 12 4.58 -6.81 0.75
C LEU A 12 4.86 -6.64 2.25
N VAL A 13 5.47 -7.66 2.88
CA VAL A 13 5.84 -7.60 4.30
C VAL A 13 7.10 -6.73 4.46
N PRO A 14 7.08 -5.71 5.34
CA PRO A 14 8.25 -4.88 5.57
C PRO A 14 9.49 -5.68 5.96
N PRO A 15 10.68 -5.31 5.45
CA PRO A 15 11.91 -6.00 5.79
C PRO A 15 12.17 -5.93 7.30
N GLY A 16 12.56 -7.05 7.90
CA GLY A 16 12.77 -7.18 9.34
C GLY A 16 11.50 -7.43 10.15
N LEU A 17 10.31 -7.34 9.56
CA LEU A 17 9.07 -7.74 10.22
C LEU A 17 8.98 -9.28 10.25
N GLY A 18 9.22 -9.84 11.43
CA GLY A 18 9.11 -11.27 11.69
C GLY A 18 7.65 -11.78 11.62
N PRO A 19 7.43 -13.09 11.87
CA PRO A 19 6.07 -13.61 11.96
C PRO A 19 5.30 -12.96 13.13
N PRO A 20 3.97 -12.79 13.06
CA PRO A 20 3.18 -12.12 14.09
C PRO A 20 3.40 -12.76 15.47
N PRO A 21 3.32 -12.05 16.59
CA PRO A 21 3.49 -12.64 17.92
C PRO A 21 2.61 -13.88 18.13
N ARG A 22 3.07 -14.86 18.92
CA ARG A 22 2.30 -16.09 19.20
C ARG A 22 0.91 -15.78 19.79
N ALA A 23 0.81 -14.71 20.57
CA ALA A 23 -0.45 -14.21 21.11
C ALA A 23 -1.50 -13.93 20.01
N LEU A 24 -1.09 -13.53 18.80
CA LEU A 24 -2.03 -13.23 17.71
C LEU A 24 -2.29 -14.44 16.80
N ARG A 25 -1.51 -15.53 16.92
CA ARG A 25 -1.58 -16.70 16.02
C ARG A 25 -2.61 -17.75 16.42
N GLY A 26 -3.02 -17.78 17.69
CA GLY A 26 -3.89 -18.83 18.24
C GLY A 26 -5.23 -18.30 18.74
N ILE A 27 -6.18 -19.21 18.96
CA ILE A 27 -7.37 -18.95 19.78
C ILE A 27 -6.88 -18.64 21.21
N PRO A 28 -7.44 -17.64 21.91
CA PRO A 28 -7.12 -17.45 23.31
C PRO A 28 -7.29 -18.75 24.08
N PRO A 29 -6.36 -19.11 24.99
CA PRO A 29 -6.62 -20.21 25.88
C PRO A 29 -7.92 -19.88 26.60
N GLY A 30 -8.97 -20.66 26.34
CA GLY A 30 -10.25 -20.46 26.99
C GLY A 30 -10.08 -20.51 28.50
N ARG A 31 -11.05 -19.95 29.22
CA ARG A 31 -11.20 -19.82 30.69
C ARG A 31 -10.87 -21.07 31.56
N GLY A 32 -10.36 -22.17 31.00
CA GLY A 32 -9.92 -23.37 31.71
C GLY A 32 -8.65 -23.20 32.56
N ALA A 33 -7.82 -22.17 32.35
CA ALA A 33 -6.63 -21.94 33.18
C ALA A 33 -6.93 -21.41 34.60
N GLY A 34 -8.15 -20.90 34.83
CA GLY A 34 -8.58 -20.37 36.13
C GLY A 34 -8.85 -21.43 37.19
N GLN A 35 -8.97 -22.71 36.81
CA GLN A 35 -9.29 -23.79 37.76
C GLN A 35 -8.08 -24.19 38.62
N SER A 36 -6.85 -23.84 38.22
CA SER A 36 -5.62 -24.24 38.93
C SER A 36 -5.20 -23.28 40.05
N LEU A 37 -5.93 -22.18 40.31
CA LEU A 37 -5.59 -21.17 41.32
C LEU A 37 -6.40 -21.30 42.63
N MET A 38 -6.95 -22.48 42.91
CA MET A 38 -7.87 -22.73 44.03
C MET A 38 -7.15 -22.99 45.37
N SER A 39 -6.37 -22.02 45.85
CA SER A 39 -5.85 -22.01 47.23
C SER A 39 -6.76 -21.16 48.12
N PRO A 40 -7.38 -21.71 49.19
CA PRO A 40 -8.35 -20.98 50.00
C PRO A 40 -7.64 -20.05 50.99
N GLY A 41 -7.75 -18.74 50.80
CA GLY A 41 -7.26 -17.71 51.74
C GLY A 41 -8.24 -16.54 51.84
N ALA A 42 -8.48 -16.02 53.03
CA ALA A 42 -9.59 -15.11 53.35
C ALA A 42 -9.53 -13.73 52.66
N ASP A 43 -8.35 -13.23 52.28
CA ASP A 43 -8.17 -11.97 51.53
C ASP A 43 -8.03 -12.17 50.01
N THR A 44 -8.20 -13.40 49.52
CA THR A 44 -7.97 -13.69 48.10
C THR A 44 -9.13 -13.30 47.21
N LYS A 45 -10.32 -13.02 47.75
CA LYS A 45 -11.53 -12.78 46.94
C LYS A 45 -11.43 -11.50 46.10
N ASP A 46 -11.07 -10.38 46.73
CA ASP A 46 -10.95 -9.08 46.04
C ASP A 46 -9.77 -9.08 45.05
N ALA A 47 -8.67 -9.74 45.41
CA ALA A 47 -7.53 -9.94 44.51
C ALA A 47 -7.88 -10.88 43.32
N ARG A 48 -8.72 -11.90 43.54
CA ARG A 48 -9.22 -12.79 42.49
C ARG A 48 -10.14 -12.05 41.52
N GLU A 49 -11.05 -11.23 42.03
CA GLU A 49 -11.94 -10.41 41.21
C GLU A 49 -11.14 -9.41 40.37
N SER A 50 -10.13 -8.77 40.98
CA SER A 50 -9.20 -7.88 40.26
C SER A 50 -8.41 -8.59 39.17
N LEU A 51 -7.90 -9.81 39.43
CA LEU A 51 -7.21 -10.61 38.43
C LEU A 51 -8.14 -11.02 37.28
N LEU A 52 -9.37 -11.43 37.58
CA LEU A 52 -10.36 -11.78 36.55
C LEU A 52 -10.66 -10.59 35.63
N CYS A 53 -10.79 -9.39 36.19
CA CYS A 53 -10.96 -8.15 35.43
C CYS A 53 -9.75 -7.90 34.51
N ILE A 54 -8.53 -8.00 35.03
CA ILE A 54 -7.30 -7.84 34.23
C ILE A 54 -7.25 -8.85 33.07
N TRP A 55 -7.63 -10.11 33.31
CA TRP A 55 -7.66 -11.14 32.26
C TRP A 55 -8.67 -10.81 31.15
N GLU A 56 -9.84 -10.29 31.51
CA GLU A 56 -10.86 -9.87 30.56
C GLU A 56 -10.39 -8.69 29.71
N GLU A 57 -9.78 -7.68 30.33
CA GLU A 57 -9.18 -6.54 29.62
C GLU A 57 -8.06 -6.96 28.66
N LEU A 58 -7.19 -7.90 29.08
CA LEU A 58 -6.15 -8.45 28.22
C LEU A 58 -6.72 -9.25 27.05
N GLU A 59 -7.81 -9.99 27.25
CA GLU A 59 -8.51 -10.70 26.18
C GLU A 59 -9.16 -9.73 25.18
N ASN A 60 -9.78 -8.67 25.68
CA ASN A 60 -10.35 -7.60 24.87
C ASN A 60 -9.27 -6.89 24.03
N LEU A 61 -8.16 -6.50 24.65
CA LEU A 61 -7.04 -5.87 23.95
C LEU A 61 -6.47 -6.78 22.87
N ARG A 62 -6.26 -8.06 23.19
CA ARG A 62 -5.81 -9.06 22.21
C ARG A 62 -6.78 -9.18 21.03
N ARG A 63 -8.09 -9.14 21.26
CA ARG A 63 -9.09 -9.17 20.18
C ARG A 63 -8.94 -7.97 19.26
N VAL A 64 -8.77 -6.78 19.83
CA VAL A 64 -8.53 -5.54 19.07
C VAL A 64 -7.23 -5.66 18.27
N ASP A 65 -6.14 -6.15 18.87
CA ASP A 65 -4.86 -6.33 18.18
C ASP A 65 -4.97 -7.28 16.96
N VAL A 66 -5.74 -8.36 17.09
CA VAL A 66 -5.99 -9.29 15.97
C VAL A 66 -6.78 -8.60 14.85
N GLN A 67 -7.78 -7.78 15.20
CA GLN A 67 -8.56 -7.01 14.22
C GLN A 67 -7.68 -5.98 13.50
N LEU A 68 -6.90 -5.20 14.26
CA LEU A 68 -5.99 -4.20 13.73
C LEU A 68 -4.95 -4.82 12.80
N LEU A 69 -4.35 -5.95 13.20
CA LEU A 69 -3.42 -6.68 12.33
C LEU A 69 -4.11 -7.11 11.03
N GLY A 70 -5.36 -7.55 11.10
CA GLY A 70 -6.17 -7.88 9.92
C GLY A 70 -6.33 -6.68 8.99
N GLN A 71 -6.75 -5.53 9.53
CA GLN A 71 -6.93 -4.29 8.78
C GLN A 71 -5.62 -3.82 8.12
N LEU A 72 -4.50 -3.87 8.84
CA LEU A 72 -3.19 -3.51 8.30
C LEU A 72 -2.77 -4.46 7.17
N CYS A 73 -3.08 -5.76 7.27
CA CYS A 73 -2.81 -6.69 6.18
C CYS A 73 -3.67 -6.40 4.96
N SER A 74 -4.97 -6.12 5.13
CA SER A 74 -5.85 -5.73 4.02
C SER A 74 -5.35 -4.47 3.33
N LEU A 75 -5.04 -3.43 4.11
CA LEU A 75 -4.51 -2.17 3.58
C LEU A 75 -3.18 -2.39 2.83
N GLY A 76 -2.30 -3.23 3.35
CA GLY A 76 -1.04 -3.56 2.68
C GLY A 76 -1.27 -4.24 1.32
N LEU A 77 -2.25 -5.14 1.22
CA LEU A 77 -2.63 -5.78 -0.04
C LEU A 77 -3.23 -4.78 -1.03
N GLU A 78 -4.11 -3.88 -0.58
CA GLU A 78 -4.69 -2.82 -1.40
C GLU A 78 -3.60 -1.88 -1.95
N ILE A 79 -2.65 -1.47 -1.12
CA ILE A 79 -1.50 -0.67 -1.55
C ILE A 79 -0.64 -1.44 -2.57
N GLY A 80 -0.50 -2.76 -2.40
CA GLY A 80 0.16 -3.62 -3.37
C GLY A 80 -0.52 -3.58 -4.73
N ALA A 81 -1.84 -3.78 -4.76
CA ALA A 81 -2.62 -3.73 -5.99
C ALA A 81 -2.53 -2.36 -6.68
N LEU A 82 -2.63 -1.26 -5.92
CA LEU A 82 -2.48 0.09 -6.47
C LEU A 82 -1.08 0.35 -7.06
N ARG A 83 -0.03 -0.26 -6.49
CA ARG A 83 1.32 -0.16 -7.06
C ARG A 83 1.42 -0.90 -8.38
N GLU A 84 0.82 -2.07 -8.50
CA GLU A 84 0.77 -2.82 -9.76
C GLU A 84 -0.03 -2.05 -10.82
N GLU A 85 -1.18 -1.48 -10.45
CA GLU A 85 -2.00 -0.63 -11.34
C GLU A 85 -1.22 0.61 -11.81
N LEU A 86 -0.50 1.27 -10.91
CA LEU A 86 0.32 2.43 -11.27
C LEU A 86 1.47 2.05 -12.23
N VAL A 87 2.11 0.89 -12.03
CA VAL A 87 3.15 0.40 -12.95
C VAL A 87 2.56 0.15 -14.33
N ALA A 88 1.43 -0.55 -14.41
CA ALA A 88 0.76 -0.82 -15.69
C ALA A 88 0.38 0.48 -16.43
N PHE A 89 -0.13 1.48 -15.71
CA PHE A 89 -0.45 2.79 -16.30
C PHE A 89 0.79 3.49 -16.88
N LEU A 90 1.92 3.44 -16.17
CA LEU A 90 3.16 4.08 -16.64
C LEU A 90 3.76 3.34 -17.84
N GLU A 91 3.67 2.01 -17.88
CA GLU A 91 4.08 1.20 -19.03
C GLU A 91 3.22 1.53 -20.26
N GLU A 92 1.89 1.64 -20.09
CA GLU A 92 0.97 2.05 -21.17
C GLU A 92 1.24 3.49 -21.64
N GLU A 93 1.50 4.43 -20.72
CA GLU A 93 1.84 5.81 -21.07
C GLU A 93 3.17 5.90 -21.84
N GLU A 94 4.17 5.09 -21.50
CA GLU A 94 5.44 5.03 -22.23
C GLU A 94 5.27 4.48 -23.65
N GLU A 95 4.45 3.43 -23.83
CA GLU A 95 4.13 2.88 -25.17
C GLU A 95 3.46 3.93 -26.07
N ILE A 96 2.48 4.69 -25.55
CA ILE A 96 1.81 5.76 -26.33
C ILE A 96 2.82 6.84 -26.77
N ILE A 97 3.73 7.22 -25.87
CA ILE A 97 4.77 8.23 -26.19
C ILE A 97 5.75 7.71 -27.24
N GLU A 98 6.06 6.41 -27.24
CA GLU A 98 6.89 5.80 -28.29
C GLU A 98 6.15 5.76 -29.64
N GLU A 99 4.88 5.35 -29.66
CA GLU A 99 4.06 5.35 -30.87
C GLU A 99 3.91 6.76 -31.48
N GLU A 100 3.64 7.78 -30.65
CA GLU A 100 3.57 9.17 -31.12
C GLU A 100 4.89 9.65 -31.73
N LYS A 101 6.04 9.24 -31.17
CA LYS A 101 7.37 9.58 -31.74
C LYS A 101 7.64 8.85 -33.05
N GLU A 102 7.24 7.58 -33.18
CA GLU A 102 7.38 6.83 -34.43
C GLU A 102 6.55 7.47 -35.54
N ASP A 103 5.31 7.90 -35.26
CA ASP A 103 4.47 8.61 -36.23
C ASP A 103 5.08 9.97 -36.64
N GLU A 104 5.64 10.75 -35.71
CA GLU A 104 6.36 12.00 -36.04
C GLU A 104 7.62 11.76 -36.89
N GLU A 105 8.37 10.66 -36.65
CA GLU A 105 9.57 10.31 -37.41
C GLU A 105 9.23 9.84 -38.84
N LEU A 106 8.10 9.14 -39.01
CA LEU A 106 7.55 8.74 -40.31
C LEU A 106 6.98 9.91 -41.11
N GLU A 107 6.37 10.91 -40.47
CA GLU A 107 5.96 12.15 -41.13
C GLU A 107 7.17 13.01 -41.53
N GLY A 108 8.20 13.10 -40.69
CA GLY A 108 9.41 13.89 -40.97
C GLY A 108 10.25 13.40 -42.16
N THR A 109 10.26 12.09 -42.42
CA THR A 109 10.99 11.50 -43.57
C THR A 109 10.24 11.57 -44.91
N GLN A 110 8.93 11.87 -44.90
CA GLN A 110 8.16 12.06 -46.14
C GLN A 110 8.30 13.48 -46.72
N GLU A 111 8.73 14.46 -45.92
CA GLU A 111 8.97 15.83 -46.37
C GLU A 111 10.39 16.02 -46.98
N GLU A 112 11.32 15.10 -46.75
CA GLU A 112 12.73 15.19 -47.22
C GLU A 112 12.95 14.65 -48.66
N GLY A 113 11.89 14.62 -49.48
CA GLY A 113 11.91 14.13 -50.86
C GLY A 113 11.58 15.18 -51.95
N HIS A 114 11.24 16.42 -51.59
CA HIS A 114 10.94 17.47 -52.56
C HIS A 114 12.06 18.52 -52.66
N LEU A 115 12.80 18.42 -53.77
CA LEU A 115 13.90 19.27 -54.20
C LEU A 115 13.67 20.79 -54.02
N GLY A 116 14.61 21.43 -53.33
CA GLY A 116 15.39 22.57 -53.87
C GLY A 116 14.84 23.99 -53.67
N GLY A 117 15.47 24.74 -52.75
CA GLY A 117 15.36 26.20 -52.72
C GLY A 117 15.97 26.90 -51.49
N SER A 118 17.29 27.10 -51.50
CA SER A 118 18.06 28.22 -50.91
C SER A 118 17.74 28.79 -49.50
N CYS A 119 18.66 28.54 -48.56
CA CYS A 119 19.26 29.36 -47.46
C CYS A 119 18.65 30.72 -46.97
N PRO A 120 19.00 31.16 -45.73
CA PRO A 120 18.06 31.55 -44.67
C PRO A 120 17.88 33.06 -44.46
N ALA A 121 16.76 33.46 -43.84
CA ALA A 121 16.63 34.74 -43.14
C ALA A 121 15.69 34.60 -41.93
N PRO A 122 16.14 34.88 -40.69
CA PRO A 122 15.27 34.86 -39.52
C PRO A 122 14.50 36.17 -39.44
N CYS A 123 13.31 36.22 -40.06
CA CYS A 123 12.39 37.34 -39.86
C CYS A 123 11.59 37.11 -38.59
N LEU A 124 12.18 37.49 -37.45
CA LEU A 124 11.46 37.82 -36.22
C LEU A 124 10.39 38.87 -36.56
N ARG A 125 9.13 38.46 -36.70
CA ARG A 125 8.01 39.39 -36.71
C ARG A 125 7.18 39.12 -35.46
N LEU A 126 7.51 39.86 -34.41
CA LEU A 126 6.63 40.00 -33.24
C LEU A 126 5.25 40.49 -33.71
N PRO A 127 4.15 39.98 -33.17
CA PRO A 127 2.85 40.57 -33.42
C PRO A 127 2.74 41.89 -32.64
N ASP A 128 2.63 42.97 -33.40
CA ASP A 128 2.34 44.32 -32.96
C ASP A 128 0.86 44.42 -32.55
N PHE A 129 0.57 44.05 -31.30
CA PHE A 129 -0.72 44.35 -30.67
C PHE A 129 -0.67 45.75 -30.05
N GLU A 130 -1.39 46.67 -30.70
CA GLU A 130 -1.64 48.03 -30.21
C GLU A 130 -2.59 47.96 -28.99
N MET A 131 -2.06 48.24 -27.80
CA MET A 131 -2.84 48.38 -26.56
C MET A 131 -3.40 49.80 -26.49
N THR A 132 -4.66 50.00 -26.83
CA THR A 132 -5.40 51.23 -26.52
C THR A 132 -5.97 51.13 -25.10
N ILE A 133 -5.69 52.11 -24.24
CA ILE A 133 -6.28 52.29 -22.90
C ILE A 133 -7.48 53.23 -22.98
#